data_AF-A0A358N092-F1
#
_entry.id   AF-A0A358N092-F1
#
_cell.length_a   1.000
_cell.length_b   1.000
_cell.length_c   1.000
_cell.angle_alpha   90.00
_cell.angle_beta   90.00
_cell.angle_gamma   90.00
#
_symmetry.space_group_name_H-M   'P 1'
#
loop_
_entity.id
_entity.type
_entity.pdbx_description
1 polymer ?
#
loop_
_entity_poly.entity_id
_entity_poly.type
_entity_poly.pdbx_seq_one_letter_code
_entity_poly.pdbx_strand_id
1 'polypeptide(L)'
;MNEALETAKSKTKSLASSTVEAVEKTVPESGEVTLNFKRSPIAIASTELDLIRMRDGRPNVVQITTYDPDTSARSYPVLLLHGITNMSTAASLAGETIQCDVYYQESETSPIAMTLPGEAMTVTFQQYNPTDQLLTASLGAICLCGSDGGKIQIEGGNALAVIREETK
;
A
#
# COMPACT_ATOMS: atom_id res chain seq x y z
N MET A 1 52.27 -31.29 14.79
CA MET A 1 51.70 -30.86 13.49
C MET A 1 50.22 -31.27 13.33
N ASN A 2 49.42 -31.31 14.40
CA ASN A 2 47.97 -31.61 14.32
C ASN A 2 47.06 -30.52 14.94
N GLU A 3 47.62 -29.49 15.58
CA GLU A 3 46.81 -28.45 16.24
C GLU A 3 46.46 -27.27 15.33
N ALA A 4 47.23 -27.03 14.26
CA ALA A 4 46.98 -25.90 13.35
C ALA A 4 45.83 -26.15 12.35
N LEU A 5 45.41 -27.41 12.14
CA LEU A 5 44.33 -27.76 11.21
C LEU A 5 42.94 -27.66 11.87
N GLU A 6 42.86 -27.89 13.18
CA GLU A 6 41.59 -27.84 13.93
C GLU A 6 41.13 -26.40 14.22
N THR A 7 42.05 -25.44 14.33
CA THR A 7 41.70 -24.03 14.56
C THR A 7 41.15 -23.33 13.31
N ALA A 8 41.43 -23.85 12.10
CA ALA A 8 40.87 -23.32 10.85
C ALA A 8 39.42 -23.79 10.59
N LYS A 9 39.03 -24.97 11.11
CA LYS A 9 37.66 -25.49 11.01
C LYS A 9 36.69 -24.81 11.98
N SER A 10 37.14 -24.34 13.15
CA SER A 10 36.24 -23.68 14.11
C SER A 10 35.97 -22.21 13.79
N LYS A 11 36.93 -21.49 13.17
CA LYS A 11 36.74 -20.08 12.76
C LYS A 11 35.93 -19.88 11.46
N THR A 12 35.76 -20.92 10.65
CA THR A 12 34.93 -20.85 9.43
C THR A 12 33.45 -21.17 9.74
N LYS A 13 33.16 -21.80 10.89
CA LYS A 13 31.80 -22.13 11.33
C LYS A 13 31.10 -21.03 12.13
N SER A 14 31.79 -19.97 12.57
CA SER A 14 31.17 -18.88 13.32
C SER A 14 30.89 -17.60 12.51
N LEU A 15 31.19 -17.60 11.20
CA LEU A 15 30.87 -16.49 10.28
C LEU A 15 29.71 -16.82 9.32
N ALA A 16 29.09 -18.00 9.47
CA ALA A 16 27.95 -18.46 8.67
C ALA A 16 26.67 -18.63 9.51
N SER A 17 26.60 -17.98 10.68
CA SER A 17 25.42 -17.99 11.55
C SER A 17 24.87 -16.57 11.81
N SER A 18 25.34 -15.58 11.05
CA SER A 18 24.55 -14.37 10.82
C SER A 18 23.68 -14.63 9.60
N THR A 19 22.94 -15.74 9.65
CA THR A 19 21.75 -15.94 8.85
C THR A 19 20.84 -14.82 9.25
N VAL A 20 20.87 -13.78 8.42
CA VAL A 20 19.81 -12.82 8.20
C VAL A 20 18.52 -13.49 8.63
N GLU A 21 17.99 -13.11 9.80
CA GLU A 21 16.57 -13.19 10.07
C GLU A 21 15.92 -12.28 9.02
N ALA A 22 15.89 -12.77 7.77
CA ALA A 22 14.83 -12.46 6.87
C ALA A 22 13.64 -13.04 7.60
N VAL A 23 13.06 -12.20 8.47
CA VAL A 23 11.65 -12.29 8.81
C VAL A 23 11.01 -12.52 7.45
N GLU A 24 10.65 -13.77 7.16
CA GLU A 24 9.70 -14.09 6.11
C GLU A 24 8.51 -13.25 6.52
N LYS A 25 8.43 -12.06 5.93
CA LYS A 25 7.34 -11.13 6.13
C LYS A 25 6.20 -11.88 5.49
N THR A 26 5.49 -12.66 6.30
CA THR A 26 4.28 -13.36 5.90
C THR A 26 3.44 -12.28 5.25
N VAL A 27 3.31 -12.39 3.93
CA VAL A 27 2.45 -11.51 3.17
C VAL A 27 1.07 -11.67 3.81
N PRO A 28 0.46 -10.59 4.31
CA PRO A 28 -0.85 -10.68 4.91
C PRO A 28 -1.83 -11.21 3.86
N GLU A 29 -2.67 -12.19 4.23
CA GLU A 29 -3.64 -12.86 3.34
C GLU A 29 -4.59 -11.85 2.66
N SER A 30 -4.76 -10.69 3.28
CA SER A 30 -5.44 -9.53 2.74
C SER A 30 -4.45 -8.37 2.86
N GLY A 31 -4.16 -7.63 1.79
CA GLY A 31 -3.12 -6.60 1.77
C GLY A 31 -3.17 -5.59 2.92
N GLU A 32 -2.14 -4.76 3.05
CA GLU A 32 -2.04 -3.79 4.14
C GLU A 32 -1.56 -2.42 3.64
N VAL A 33 -2.13 -1.35 4.17
CA VAL A 33 -1.63 0.01 4.01
C VAL A 33 -1.21 0.57 5.35
N THR A 34 -0.02 1.14 5.40
CA THR A 34 0.47 1.90 6.55
C THR A 34 0.45 3.38 6.21
N LEU A 35 -0.31 4.17 6.96
CA LEU A 35 -0.34 5.62 6.88
C LEU A 35 0.47 6.21 8.04
N ASN A 36 1.43 7.08 7.71
CA ASN A 36 2.25 7.75 8.70
C ASN A 36 1.55 9.04 9.15
N PHE A 37 1.21 9.12 10.43
CA PHE A 37 0.78 10.36 11.07
C PHE A 37 1.86 10.85 12.02
N LYS A 38 1.86 12.16 12.29
CA LYS A 38 2.84 12.82 13.18
C LYS A 38 3.06 12.12 14.53
N ARG A 39 2.03 11.49 15.10
CA ARG A 39 2.11 10.80 16.40
C ARG A 39 2.49 9.34 16.29
N SER A 40 1.87 8.62 15.35
CA SER A 40 2.06 7.19 15.18
C SER A 40 1.58 6.74 13.81
N PRO A 41 2.26 5.78 13.17
CA PRO A 41 1.73 5.12 11.99
C PRO A 41 0.48 4.31 12.34
N ILE A 42 -0.42 4.17 11.38
CA ILE A 42 -1.62 3.34 11.46
C ILE A 42 -1.57 2.33 10.32
N ALA A 43 -1.66 1.04 10.65
CA ALA A 43 -1.83 -0.02 9.68
C ALA A 43 -3.32 -0.33 9.48
N ILE A 44 -3.74 -0.47 8.23
CA ILE A 44 -5.11 -0.80 7.83
C ILE A 44 -5.03 -2.05 6.96
N ALA A 45 -5.69 -3.12 7.41
CA ALA A 45 -5.74 -4.40 6.71
C ALA A 45 -6.71 -4.36 5.52
N SER A 46 -6.79 -5.49 4.80
CA SER A 46 -7.71 -5.69 3.68
C SER A 46 -7.54 -4.67 2.56
N THR A 47 -6.28 -4.33 2.26
CA THR A 47 -5.93 -3.43 1.16
C THR A 47 -6.00 -4.15 -0.17
N GLU A 48 -6.88 -3.69 -1.03
CA GLU A 48 -7.14 -4.21 -2.36
C GLU A 48 -6.86 -3.13 -3.40
N LEU A 49 -6.48 -3.54 -4.61
CA LEU A 49 -6.31 -2.68 -5.77
C LEU A 49 -7.22 -3.15 -6.89
N ASP A 50 -8.00 -2.23 -7.42
CA ASP A 50 -8.81 -2.41 -8.61
C ASP A 50 -8.28 -1.51 -9.74
N LEU A 51 -8.10 -2.09 -10.93
CA LEU A 51 -7.85 -1.35 -12.16
C LEU A 51 -9.09 -1.41 -13.04
N ILE A 52 -9.89 -0.34 -12.99
CA ILE A 52 -11.14 -0.23 -13.72
C ILE A 52 -10.84 0.30 -15.12
N ARG A 53 -11.10 -0.54 -16.13
CA ARG A 53 -10.93 -0.16 -17.52
C ARG A 53 -12.11 0.66 -18.01
N MET A 54 -11.82 1.88 -18.45
CA MET A 54 -12.83 2.76 -19.02
C MET A 54 -12.86 2.58 -20.55
N ARG A 55 -14.07 2.62 -21.12
CA ARG A 55 -14.27 2.54 -22.57
C ARG A 55 -14.30 3.94 -23.19
N ASP A 56 -14.38 3.99 -24.51
CA ASP A 56 -14.59 5.22 -25.29
C ASP A 56 -13.46 6.27 -25.17
N GLY A 57 -12.21 5.80 -25.03
CA GLY A 57 -11.03 6.66 -24.98
C GLY A 57 -10.85 7.46 -23.69
N ARG A 58 -11.64 7.16 -22.66
CA ARG A 58 -11.46 7.73 -21.31
C ARG A 58 -10.26 7.06 -20.63
N PRO A 59 -9.50 7.80 -19.79
CA PRO A 59 -8.48 7.19 -18.94
C PRO A 59 -9.08 6.11 -18.04
N ASN A 60 -8.29 5.07 -17.80
CA ASN A 60 -8.62 4.05 -16.80
C ASN A 60 -8.52 4.65 -15.40
N VAL A 61 -9.05 3.92 -14.43
CA VAL A 61 -9.05 4.33 -13.03
C VAL A 61 -8.34 3.27 -12.21
N VAL A 62 -7.44 3.71 -11.34
CA VAL A 62 -6.89 2.89 -10.27
C VAL A 62 -7.59 3.24 -8.97
N GLN A 63 -8.05 2.23 -8.25
CA GLN A 63 -8.57 2.36 -6.90
C GLN A 63 -7.77 1.50 -5.95
N ILE A 64 -7.44 2.03 -4.78
CA ILE A 64 -6.94 1.25 -3.65
C ILE A 64 -7.91 1.44 -2.50
N THR A 65 -8.51 0.36 -2.02
CA THR A 65 -9.51 0.36 -0.95
C THR A 65 -9.03 -0.50 0.21
N THR A 66 -9.49 -0.20 1.43
CA THR A 66 -9.25 -1.04 2.63
C THR A 66 -10.54 -1.61 3.20
N TYR A 67 -11.59 -1.66 2.38
CA TYR A 67 -12.91 -2.14 2.73
C TYR A 67 -13.54 -2.76 1.49
N ASP A 68 -14.46 -3.70 1.72
CA ASP A 68 -15.22 -4.29 0.63
C ASP A 68 -16.38 -3.36 0.25
N PRO A 69 -16.41 -2.80 -0.98
CA PRO A 69 -17.46 -1.88 -1.42
C PRO A 69 -18.84 -2.56 -1.53
N ASP A 70 -18.90 -3.89 -1.65
CA ASP A 70 -20.13 -4.66 -1.80
C ASP A 70 -20.75 -5.05 -0.45
N THR A 71 -20.08 -4.71 0.67
CA THR A 71 -20.57 -5.00 2.02
C THR A 71 -20.85 -3.73 2.81
N SER A 72 -21.91 -3.78 3.64
CA SER A 72 -22.26 -2.67 4.52
C SER A 72 -21.44 -2.64 5.81
N ALA A 73 -20.85 -3.78 6.21
CA ALA A 73 -20.02 -3.88 7.40
C ALA A 73 -18.60 -3.40 7.08
N ARG A 74 -18.08 -2.47 7.89
CA ARG A 74 -16.73 -1.91 7.70
C ARG A 74 -15.95 -2.00 9.00
N SER A 75 -14.68 -2.37 8.86
CA SER A 75 -13.68 -2.20 9.92
C SER A 75 -13.01 -0.86 9.71
N TYR A 76 -13.01 -0.02 10.75
CA TYR A 76 -12.38 1.30 10.70
C TYR A 76 -10.98 1.26 11.31
N PRO A 77 -10.04 2.11 10.85
CA PRO A 77 -10.23 3.15 9.83
C PRO A 77 -10.36 2.58 8.41
N VAL A 78 -10.94 3.36 7.49
CA VAL A 78 -11.04 3.00 6.06
C VAL A 78 -10.39 4.04 5.17
N LEU A 79 -9.83 3.58 4.05
CA LEU A 79 -9.16 4.38 3.05
C LEU A 79 -9.69 4.02 1.65
N LEU A 80 -9.88 5.04 0.82
CA LEU A 80 -9.99 4.93 -0.63
C LEU A 80 -8.99 5.91 -1.26
N LEU A 81 -8.12 5.40 -2.13
CA LEU A 81 -7.32 6.17 -3.05
C LEU A 81 -7.90 5.99 -4.45
N HIS A 82 -8.11 7.08 -5.18
CA HIS A 82 -8.72 7.06 -6.50
C HIS A 82 -7.92 7.95 -7.46
N GLY A 83 -7.35 7.36 -8.50
CA GLY A 83 -6.53 8.07 -9.48
C GLY A 83 -6.85 7.64 -10.91
N ILE A 84 -6.55 8.52 -11.87
CA ILE A 84 -6.67 8.22 -13.29
C ILE A 84 -5.34 7.73 -13.86
N THR A 85 -5.39 6.80 -14.80
CA THR A 85 -4.20 6.23 -15.46
C THR A 85 -4.47 5.84 -16.89
N ASN A 86 -3.43 5.82 -17.71
CA ASN A 86 -3.47 5.25 -19.06
C ASN A 86 -3.05 3.78 -19.08
N MET A 87 -2.62 3.24 -17.94
CA MET A 87 -2.22 1.85 -17.80
C MET A 87 -3.44 0.93 -17.88
N SER A 88 -3.29 -0.18 -18.59
CA SER A 88 -4.39 -1.12 -18.85
C SER A 88 -4.28 -2.41 -18.06
N THR A 89 -3.13 -2.70 -17.44
CA THR A 89 -2.96 -3.86 -16.56
C THR A 89 -2.35 -3.48 -15.23
N ALA A 90 -2.65 -4.24 -14.17
CA ALA A 90 -2.05 -3.98 -12.86
C ALA A 90 -0.52 -4.11 -12.89
N ALA A 91 0.02 -5.05 -13.69
CA ALA A 91 1.45 -5.20 -13.89
C ALA A 91 2.11 -3.94 -14.49
N SER A 92 1.41 -3.24 -15.39
CA SER A 92 1.92 -2.02 -16.02
C SER A 92 1.91 -0.79 -15.10
N LEU A 93 1.31 -0.88 -13.91
CA LEU A 93 1.42 0.17 -12.91
C LEU A 93 2.80 0.21 -12.25
N ALA A 94 3.57 -0.88 -12.26
CA ALA A 94 4.87 -0.90 -11.61
C ALA A 94 5.83 0.15 -12.22
N GLY A 95 6.35 1.05 -11.39
CA GLY A 95 7.17 2.19 -11.79
C GLY A 95 6.39 3.48 -12.08
N GLU A 96 5.05 3.40 -12.18
CA GLU A 96 4.21 4.56 -12.45
C GLU A 96 3.95 5.39 -11.19
N THR A 97 3.74 6.68 -11.41
CA THR A 97 3.34 7.62 -10.36
C THR A 97 2.02 8.26 -10.75
N ILE A 98 1.01 8.10 -9.88
CA ILE A 98 -0.35 8.55 -10.12
C ILE A 98 -0.74 9.55 -9.03
N GLN A 99 -1.45 10.61 -9.42
CA GLN A 99 -2.09 11.53 -8.50
C GLN A 99 -3.44 10.97 -8.12
N CYS A 100 -3.65 10.73 -6.83
CA CYS A 100 -4.87 10.14 -6.30
C CYS A 100 -5.60 11.12 -5.39
N ASP A 101 -6.91 11.20 -5.58
CA ASP A 101 -7.82 11.67 -4.55
C ASP A 101 -7.81 10.70 -3.39
N VAL A 102 -7.95 11.22 -2.18
CA VAL A 102 -7.91 10.44 -0.95
C VAL A 102 -9.19 10.65 -0.18
N TYR A 103 -9.76 9.57 0.30
CA TYR A 103 -10.91 9.56 1.20
C TYR A 103 -10.54 8.69 2.39
N TYR A 104 -10.55 9.27 3.57
CA TYR A 104 -10.17 8.61 4.82
C TYR A 104 -11.25 8.82 5.87
N GLN A 105 -11.63 7.76 6.57
CA GLN A 105 -12.56 7.83 7.67
C GLN A 105 -12.01 7.04 8.85
N GLU A 106 -11.77 7.72 9.97
CA GLU A 106 -11.11 7.14 11.15
C GLU A 106 -12.00 6.16 11.91
N SER A 107 -13.30 6.46 12.00
CA SER A 107 -14.33 5.67 12.66
C SER A 107 -15.69 5.88 12.02
N GLU A 108 -16.65 5.01 12.32
CA GLU A 108 -18.03 5.06 11.82
C GLU A 108 -18.72 6.42 12.01
N THR A 109 -18.40 7.11 13.11
CA THR A 109 -19.02 8.40 13.45
C THR A 109 -18.17 9.61 13.06
N SER A 110 -16.95 9.40 12.59
CA SER A 110 -16.08 10.49 12.11
C SER A 110 -16.51 10.95 10.71
N PRO A 111 -16.36 12.25 10.40
CA PRO A 111 -16.55 12.73 9.04
C PRO A 111 -15.51 12.08 8.10
N ILE A 112 -15.90 11.91 6.84
CA ILE A 112 -14.96 11.51 5.79
C ILE A 112 -14.06 12.71 5.50
N ALA A 113 -12.76 12.54 5.73
CA ALA A 113 -11.75 13.51 5.34
C ALA A 113 -11.31 13.24 3.91
N MET A 114 -11.22 14.29 3.10
CA MET A 114 -10.90 14.16 1.67
C MET A 114 -9.88 15.16 1.18
N THR A 115 -9.27 14.89 0.02
CA THR A 115 -8.41 15.85 -0.68
C THR A 115 -9.18 17.12 -1.00
N LEU A 116 -8.52 18.28 -0.86
CA LEU A 116 -9.08 19.55 -1.29
C LEU A 116 -9.03 19.70 -2.82
N PRO A 117 -9.90 20.53 -3.43
CA PRO A 117 -9.84 20.79 -4.85
C PRO A 117 -8.46 21.27 -5.29
N GLY A 118 -7.86 20.57 -6.26
CA GLY A 118 -6.53 20.87 -6.79
C GLY A 118 -5.37 20.25 -6.00
N GLU A 119 -5.64 19.54 -4.91
CA GLU A 119 -4.66 18.74 -4.17
C GLU A 119 -4.84 17.25 -4.46
N ALA A 120 -3.75 16.50 -4.43
CA ALA A 120 -3.76 15.05 -4.62
C ALA A 120 -2.60 14.41 -3.86
N MET A 121 -2.80 13.17 -3.41
CA MET A 121 -1.71 12.34 -2.91
C MET A 121 -0.97 11.74 -4.09
N THR A 122 0.34 11.90 -4.11
CA THR A 122 1.20 11.18 -5.06
C THR A 122 1.35 9.72 -4.61
N VAL A 123 0.96 8.78 -5.47
CA VAL A 123 1.12 7.34 -5.24
C VAL A 123 2.11 6.79 -6.27
N THR A 124 3.25 6.29 -5.81
CA THR A 124 4.28 5.69 -6.67
C THR A 124 4.25 4.18 -6.49
N PHE A 125 3.87 3.47 -7.55
CA PHE A 125 3.83 2.02 -7.59
C PHE A 125 5.23 1.47 -7.84
N GLN A 126 5.65 0.46 -7.08
CA GLN A 126 7.03 0.01 -7.02
C GLN A 126 7.22 -1.35 -7.67
N GLN A 127 6.65 -2.41 -7.08
CA GLN A 127 6.88 -3.78 -7.52
C GLN A 127 5.57 -4.54 -7.64
N TYR A 128 5.42 -5.23 -8.77
CA TYR A 128 4.37 -6.22 -8.99
C TYR A 128 4.92 -7.63 -8.72
N ASN A 129 4.21 -8.40 -7.90
CA ASN A 129 4.47 -9.82 -7.68
C ASN A 129 3.33 -10.64 -8.30
N PRO A 130 3.58 -11.34 -9.42
CA PRO A 130 2.55 -12.12 -10.10
C PRO A 130 2.14 -13.39 -9.36
N THR A 131 3.01 -13.95 -8.49
CA THR A 131 2.72 -15.17 -7.74
C THR A 131 1.61 -14.93 -6.73
N ASP A 132 1.72 -13.82 -6.01
CA ASP A 132 0.81 -13.47 -4.91
C ASP A 132 -0.25 -12.44 -5.33
N GLN A 133 -0.23 -12.02 -6.60
CA GLN A 133 -1.07 -10.94 -7.15
C GLN A 133 -1.00 -9.65 -6.32
N LEU A 134 0.21 -9.25 -5.95
CA LEU A 134 0.45 -8.07 -5.11
C LEU A 134 1.07 -6.93 -5.91
N LEU A 135 0.72 -5.71 -5.52
CA LEU A 135 1.40 -4.50 -5.94
C LEU A 135 1.80 -3.68 -4.72
N THR A 136 3.07 -3.31 -4.63
CA THR A 136 3.55 -2.37 -3.61
C THR A 136 3.52 -0.94 -4.12
N ALA A 137 3.24 0.01 -3.23
CA ALA A 137 3.30 1.43 -3.52
C ALA A 137 3.80 2.24 -2.33
N SER A 138 4.45 3.37 -2.61
CA SER A 138 4.73 4.42 -1.62
C SER A 138 3.73 5.56 -1.78
N LEU A 139 3.27 6.08 -0.65
CA LEU A 139 2.29 7.16 -0.56
C LEU A 139 2.98 8.46 -0.14
N GLY A 140 2.72 9.53 -0.88
CA GLY A 140 3.16 10.88 -0.57
C GLY A 140 2.40 11.50 0.61
N ALA A 141 2.95 12.58 1.15
CA ALA A 141 2.26 13.36 2.18
C ALA A 141 1.05 14.11 1.60
N ILE A 142 0.00 14.27 2.40
CA ILE A 142 -1.20 15.02 2.02
C ILE A 142 -1.91 15.60 3.25
N CYS A 143 -2.61 16.72 3.07
CA CYS A 143 -3.52 17.27 4.07
C CYS A 143 -4.96 17.02 3.61
N LEU A 144 -5.75 16.34 4.44
CA LEU A 144 -7.15 16.08 4.16
C LEU A 144 -8.03 17.03 4.98
N CYS A 145 -9.20 17.36 4.45
CA CYS A 145 -10.19 18.18 5.10
C CYS A 145 -11.48 17.38 5.32
N GLY A 146 -11.95 17.32 6.55
CA GLY A 146 -13.26 16.79 6.91
C GLY A 146 -14.38 17.78 6.58
N SER A 147 -15.60 17.29 6.47
CA SER A 147 -16.79 18.13 6.30
C SER A 147 -17.07 19.06 7.48
N ASP A 148 -16.50 18.75 8.64
CA ASP A 148 -16.51 19.59 9.85
C ASP A 148 -15.41 20.67 9.86
N GLY A 149 -14.59 20.74 8.80
CA GLY A 149 -13.44 21.64 8.69
C GLY A 149 -12.19 21.16 9.43
N GLY A 150 -12.24 19.97 10.05
CA GLY A 150 -11.09 19.32 10.66
C GLY A 150 -10.02 18.98 9.63
N LYS A 151 -8.75 19.08 10.00
CA LYS A 151 -7.62 18.77 9.11
C LYS A 151 -6.88 17.54 9.60
N ILE A 152 -6.58 16.63 8.68
CA ILE A 152 -5.80 15.42 8.93
C ILE A 152 -4.54 15.48 8.09
N GLN A 153 -3.37 15.51 8.74
CA GLN A 153 -2.09 15.46 8.04
C GLN A 153 -1.59 14.01 7.99
N ILE A 154 -1.43 13.48 6.78
CA ILE A 154 -0.72 12.24 6.49
C ILE A 154 0.67 12.63 6.00
N GLU A 155 1.73 12.09 6.60
CA GLU A 155 3.14 12.37 6.29
C GLU A 155 3.71 11.43 5.22
N GLY A 156 2.87 10.54 4.70
CA GLY A 156 3.17 9.53 3.70
C GLY A 156 2.75 8.15 4.15
N GLY A 157 3.26 7.11 3.49
CA GLY A 157 2.90 5.74 3.83
C GLY A 157 3.39 4.73 2.81
N ASN A 158 2.99 3.48 3.00
CA ASN A 158 3.23 2.41 2.04
C ASN A 158 1.98 1.54 1.94
N ALA A 159 1.71 1.01 0.75
CA ALA A 159 0.65 0.05 0.51
C ALA A 159 1.26 -1.25 -0.05
N LEU A 160 0.73 -2.36 0.41
CA LEU A 160 0.86 -3.69 -0.16
C LEU A 160 -0.57 -4.12 -0.51
N ALA A 161 -0.97 -3.92 -1.76
CA ALA A 161 -2.34 -4.17 -2.19
C ALA A 161 -2.46 -5.50 -2.94
N VAL A 162 -3.49 -6.28 -2.60
CA VAL A 162 -3.90 -7.46 -3.37
C VAL A 162 -4.71 -6.99 -4.56
N ILE A 163 -4.39 -7.46 -5.76
CA ILE A 163 -5.09 -7.06 -6.98
C ILE A 163 -6.41 -7.84 -7.06
N ARG A 164 -7.55 -7.14 -7.01
CA ARG A 164 -8.85 -7.70 -7.39
C ARG A 164 -8.93 -7.72 -8.93
N GLU A 165 -9.64 -8.71 -9.47
CA GLU A 165 -9.68 -8.99 -10.91
C GLU A 165 -9.86 -7.73 -11.77
N GLU A 166 -9.13 -7.65 -12.90
CA GLU A 166 -9.29 -6.56 -13.87
C GLU A 166 -10.71 -6.58 -14.44
N THR A 167 -11.58 -5.69 -13.97
CA THR A 167 -12.96 -5.60 -14.44
C THR A 167 -12.97 -5.16 -15.92
N LYS A 168 -13.59 -5.98 -16.78
CA LYS A 168 -13.66 -5.82 -18.24
C LYS A 168 -14.89 -5.04 -18.74
#